data_AF-A0A9J6D5Q8-F1
#
_entry.id   AF-A0A9J6D5Q8-F1
#
_cell.length_a   1.000
_cell.length_b   1.000
_cell.length_c   1.000
_cell.angle_alpha   90.00
_cell.angle_beta   90.00
_cell.angle_gamma   90.00
#
_symmetry.space_group_name_H-M   'P 1'
#
loop_
_entity.id
_entity.type
_entity.pdbx_description
1 polymer ?
#
loop_
_entity_poly.entity_id
_entity_poly.type
_entity_poly.pdbx_seq_one_letter_code
_entity_poly.pdbx_strand_id
1 'polypeptide(L)'
;MFLTRAVRDRLSRWDSCCGSPTVVHVFLVVVTVMAVPIDCAIGPEESCQLRPVIHVLKQPGCQPKPIPSFACHGSCSSYVQVSGSRYWQVERSCMCCQEMGEREATKAVFCPKGPGPKFRKLVTRAPVECMCRPCTAPDEASVLPQEFVGL
;
A
#
# COMPACT_ATOMS: atom_id res chain seq x y z
N MET A 1 -33.38 -16.63 -3.38
CA MET A 1 -33.01 -15.94 -4.63
C MET A 1 -31.80 -15.01 -4.39
N PHE A 2 -30.63 -15.54 -4.00
CA PHE A 2 -29.39 -14.74 -3.85
C PHE A 2 -28.09 -15.54 -4.10
N LEU A 3 -28.16 -16.86 -4.33
CA LEU A 3 -26.96 -17.70 -4.49
C LEU A 3 -26.42 -17.82 -5.93
N THR A 4 -27.05 -17.20 -6.93
CA THR A 4 -26.69 -17.43 -8.35
C THR A 4 -25.81 -16.34 -8.98
N ARG A 5 -25.51 -15.24 -8.28
CA ARG A 5 -24.63 -14.17 -8.81
C ARG A 5 -23.15 -14.34 -8.44
N ALA A 6 -22.83 -14.83 -7.25
CA ALA A 6 -21.44 -14.97 -6.78
C ALA A 6 -20.61 -16.02 -7.55
N VAL A 7 -21.26 -16.98 -8.21
CA VAL A 7 -20.57 -17.97 -9.06
C VAL A 7 -20.26 -17.40 -10.45
N ARG A 8 -21.03 -16.43 -10.93
CA ARG A 8 -20.86 -15.84 -12.27
C ARG A 8 -19.67 -14.89 -12.35
N ASP A 9 -19.39 -14.13 -11.28
CA ASP A 9 -18.25 -13.20 -11.24
C ASP A 9 -16.89 -13.90 -11.05
N ARG A 10 -16.89 -15.19 -10.70
CA ARG A 10 -15.66 -15.99 -10.59
C ARG A 10 -15.24 -16.61 -11.93
N LEU A 11 -16.13 -16.63 -12.93
CA LEU A 11 -15.82 -17.14 -14.27
C LEU A 11 -15.28 -16.07 -15.23
N SER A 12 -15.44 -14.78 -14.95
CA SER A 12 -15.01 -13.69 -15.86
C SER A 12 -13.60 -13.15 -15.58
N ARG A 13 -12.91 -13.63 -14.54
CA ARG A 13 -11.57 -13.13 -14.14
C ARG A 13 -10.42 -14.09 -14.45
N TRP A 14 -10.69 -15.20 -15.13
CA TRP A 14 -9.67 -16.14 -15.61
C TRP A 14 -9.21 -15.86 -17.05
N ASP A 15 -9.78 -14.86 -17.73
CA ASP A 15 -9.54 -14.62 -19.16
C ASP A 15 -8.37 -13.66 -19.48
N SER A 16 -7.65 -13.11 -18.49
CA SER A 16 -6.69 -12.02 -18.78
C SER A 16 -5.21 -12.39 -18.77
N CYS A 17 -4.82 -13.64 -18.54
CA CYS A 17 -3.40 -14.04 -18.57
C CYS A 17 -3.17 -15.39 -19.26
N CYS A 18 -3.68 -15.57 -20.46
CA CYS A 18 -3.10 -16.56 -21.36
C CYS A 18 -3.17 -16.02 -22.79
N GLY A 19 -2.04 -15.45 -23.25
CA GLY A 19 -1.83 -15.20 -24.66
C GLY A 19 -2.08 -16.49 -25.43
N SER A 20 -3.03 -16.42 -26.35
CA SER A 20 -3.44 -17.49 -27.25
C SER A 20 -2.22 -18.21 -27.85
N PRO A 21 -2.08 -19.55 -27.72
CA PRO A 21 -1.15 -20.27 -28.56
C PRO A 21 -1.74 -20.25 -29.97
N THR A 22 -1.05 -19.57 -30.88
CA THR A 22 -1.36 -19.63 -32.31
C THR A 22 -1.46 -21.09 -32.73
N VAL A 23 -2.61 -21.43 -33.34
CA VAL A 23 -2.96 -22.74 -33.87
C VAL A 23 -1.83 -23.24 -34.77
N VAL A 24 -1.05 -24.20 -34.29
CA VAL A 24 -0.03 -24.89 -35.09
C VAL A 24 -0.74 -25.88 -36.01
N HIS A 25 -0.69 -25.60 -37.30
CA HIS A 25 -1.22 -26.47 -38.34
C HIS A 25 -0.61 -27.88 -38.24
N VAL A 26 -1.52 -28.85 -38.24
CA VAL A 26 -1.36 -30.30 -38.37
C VAL A 26 -0.26 -30.67 -39.37
N PHE A 27 0.90 -31.13 -38.90
CA PHE A 27 1.71 -32.14 -39.58
C PHE A 27 2.63 -32.85 -38.56
N LEU A 28 2.12 -33.99 -38.07
CA LEU A 28 2.84 -35.25 -37.79
C LEU A 28 4.37 -35.14 -37.59
N VAL A 29 4.81 -34.66 -36.42
CA VAL A 29 6.11 -35.04 -35.86
C VAL A 29 5.91 -35.31 -34.37
N VAL A 30 6.09 -36.57 -33.99
CA VAL A 30 6.16 -37.01 -32.60
C VAL A 30 7.43 -36.42 -31.99
N VAL A 31 7.32 -35.23 -31.40
CA VAL A 31 8.33 -34.68 -30.49
C VAL A 31 7.65 -34.55 -29.14
N THR A 32 8.10 -35.36 -28.19
CA THR A 32 7.82 -35.18 -26.76
C THR A 32 8.42 -33.84 -26.32
N VAL A 33 7.68 -32.75 -26.52
CA VAL A 33 8.04 -31.44 -25.97
C VAL A 33 7.69 -31.51 -24.50
N MET A 34 8.75 -31.55 -23.68
CA MET A 34 8.71 -31.38 -22.24
C MET A 34 7.71 -30.26 -21.89
N ALA A 35 6.71 -30.58 -21.08
CA ALA A 35 5.90 -29.57 -20.42
C ALA A 35 6.83 -28.76 -19.50
N VAL A 36 7.37 -27.66 -20.02
CA VAL A 36 8.08 -26.68 -19.21
C VAL A 36 6.99 -26.00 -18.37
N PRO A 37 6.97 -26.17 -17.03
CA PRO A 37 6.12 -25.32 -16.21
C PRO A 37 6.64 -23.90 -16.39
N ILE A 38 5.83 -23.05 -17.01
CA ILE A 38 6.08 -21.60 -17.02
C ILE A 38 5.80 -21.17 -15.59
N ASP A 39 6.86 -21.10 -14.77
CA ASP A 39 6.81 -20.43 -13.49
C ASP A 39 6.50 -18.96 -13.76
N CYS A 40 5.21 -18.60 -13.69
CA CYS A 40 4.79 -17.22 -13.55
C CYS A 40 5.41 -16.72 -12.24
N ALA A 41 6.54 -16.02 -12.33
CA ALA A 41 7.08 -15.27 -11.22
C ALA A 41 6.03 -14.24 -10.79
N ILE A 42 5.28 -14.58 -9.74
CA ILE A 42 4.41 -13.65 -9.04
C ILE A 42 5.38 -12.66 -8.39
N GLY A 43 5.61 -11.52 -9.04
CA GLY A 43 6.27 -10.39 -8.38
C GLY A 43 5.52 -10.06 -7.09
N PRO A 44 6.19 -9.47 -6.08
CA PRO A 44 5.53 -9.12 -4.82
C PRO A 44 4.27 -8.31 -5.11
N GLU A 45 3.10 -8.82 -4.71
CA GLU A 45 1.83 -8.14 -4.89
C GLU A 45 1.84 -6.86 -4.02
N GLU A 46 1.89 -5.71 -4.67
CA GLU A 46 1.77 -4.43 -3.98
C GLU A 46 0.35 -4.26 -3.46
N SER A 47 0.22 -3.97 -2.16
CA SER A 47 -1.08 -3.83 -1.53
C SER A 47 -1.09 -2.56 -0.66
N CYS A 48 -1.31 -1.40 -1.26
CA CYS A 48 -1.50 -0.15 -0.51
C CYS A 48 -2.97 0.28 -0.56
N GLN A 49 -3.63 0.32 0.61
CA GLN A 49 -5.07 0.54 0.69
C GLN A 49 -5.45 1.51 1.81
N LEU A 50 -6.52 2.27 1.56
CA LEU A 50 -7.16 3.13 2.54
C LEU A 50 -8.05 2.27 3.45
N ARG A 51 -7.80 2.30 4.77
CA ARG A 51 -8.57 1.53 5.76
C ARG A 51 -9.33 2.43 6.72
N PRO A 52 -10.59 2.09 7.07
CA PRO A 52 -11.32 2.81 8.11
C PRO A 52 -10.72 2.49 9.49
N VAL A 53 -10.53 3.52 10.32
CA VAL A 53 -9.99 3.40 11.68
C VAL A 53 -10.77 4.30 12.64
N ILE A 54 -10.75 3.97 13.93
CA ILE A 54 -11.30 4.83 14.98
C ILE A 54 -10.15 5.63 15.59
N HIS A 55 -10.22 6.95 15.45
CA HIS A 55 -9.28 7.88 16.07
C HIS A 55 -9.93 8.54 17.30
N VAL A 56 -9.21 8.68 18.41
CA VAL A 56 -9.76 9.29 19.63
C VAL A 56 -9.16 10.68 19.81
N LEU A 57 -10.00 11.70 19.67
CA LEU A 57 -9.60 13.08 19.92
C LEU A 57 -9.42 13.30 21.42
N LYS A 58 -8.21 13.69 21.82
CA LYS A 58 -7.85 14.03 23.20
C LYS A 58 -7.45 15.50 23.25
N GLN A 59 -8.21 16.31 23.99
CA GLN A 59 -7.89 17.71 24.25
C GLN A 59 -7.95 17.96 25.76
N PRO A 60 -6.99 18.70 26.36
CA PRO A 60 -7.00 18.99 27.79
C PRO A 60 -8.29 19.72 28.21
N GLY A 61 -8.90 19.26 29.30
CA GLY A 61 -10.15 19.81 29.82
C GLY A 61 -11.42 19.35 29.07
N CYS A 62 -11.27 18.48 28.06
CA CYS A 62 -12.35 17.95 27.25
C CYS A 62 -12.51 16.43 27.41
N GLN A 63 -13.72 15.93 27.22
CA GLN A 63 -13.97 14.49 27.20
C GLN A 63 -13.40 13.88 25.90
N PRO A 64 -12.67 12.75 25.97
CA PRO A 64 -12.18 12.06 24.79
C PRO A 64 -13.32 11.69 23.84
N LYS A 65 -13.17 12.02 22.56
CA LYS A 65 -14.22 11.78 21.55
C LYS A 65 -13.71 10.82 20.48
N PRO A 66 -14.22 9.58 20.38
CA PRO A 66 -13.93 8.71 19.26
C PRO A 66 -14.58 9.26 17.98
N ILE A 67 -13.83 9.27 16.89
CA ILE A 67 -14.27 9.69 15.57
C ILE A 67 -13.90 8.62 14.53
N PRO A 68 -14.79 8.33 13.56
CA PRO A 68 -14.40 7.54 12.40
C PRO A 68 -13.44 8.35 11.53
N SER A 69 -12.32 7.74 11.17
CA SER A 69 -11.28 8.30 10.30
C SER A 69 -10.78 7.21 9.35
N PHE A 70 -9.74 7.53 8.57
CA PHE A 70 -9.09 6.60 7.66
C PHE A 70 -7.57 6.67 7.86
N ALA A 71 -6.88 5.59 7.48
CA ALA A 71 -5.43 5.48 7.51
C ALA A 71 -4.95 4.70 6.29
N CYS A 72 -3.72 4.97 5.85
CA CYS A 72 -3.05 4.17 4.83
C CYS A 72 -2.40 2.95 5.47
N HIS A 73 -2.60 1.78 4.85
CA HIS A 73 -2.01 0.54 5.33
C HIS A 73 -1.68 -0.35 4.13
N GLY A 74 -0.45 -0.88 4.11
CA GLY A 74 -0.05 -1.70 3.01
C GLY A 74 1.43 -2.07 2.91
N SER A 75 1.73 -2.83 1.86
CA SER A 75 3.08 -3.14 1.39
C SER A 75 3.33 -2.49 0.03
N CYS A 76 4.55 -2.00 -0.18
CA CYS A 76 5.03 -1.43 -1.44
C CYS A 76 6.37 -2.06 -1.81
N SER A 77 6.69 -2.16 -3.09
CA SER A 77 7.95 -2.77 -3.53
C SER A 77 9.10 -1.79 -3.36
N SER A 78 10.19 -2.25 -2.74
CA SER A 78 11.44 -1.51 -2.60
C SER A 78 12.60 -2.39 -3.04
N TYR A 79 13.66 -1.79 -3.58
CA TYR A 79 14.85 -2.51 -3.99
C TYR A 79 16.15 -1.81 -3.58
N VAL A 80 17.19 -2.62 -3.43
CA VAL A 80 18.58 -2.20 -3.23
C VAL A 80 19.44 -3.09 -4.10
N GLN A 81 20.18 -2.52 -5.04
CA GLN A 81 21.01 -3.28 -5.98
C GLN A 81 22.30 -2.53 -6.29
N VAL A 82 23.31 -3.23 -6.80
CA VAL A 82 24.53 -2.59 -7.32
C VAL A 82 24.16 -1.76 -8.54
N SER A 83 24.67 -0.53 -8.64
CA SER A 83 24.40 0.34 -9.77
C SER A 83 25.00 -0.25 -11.05
N GLY A 84 24.20 -0.38 -12.11
CA GLY A 84 24.64 -0.89 -13.40
C GLY A 84 25.65 0.01 -14.13
N SER A 85 25.74 1.30 -13.75
CA SER A 85 26.67 2.27 -14.35
C SER A 85 27.90 2.55 -13.48
N ARG A 86 27.83 2.28 -12.17
CA ARG A 86 28.92 2.52 -11.21
C ARG A 86 28.99 1.35 -10.23
N TYR A 87 29.86 0.38 -10.51
CA TYR A 87 30.02 -0.84 -9.71
C TYR A 87 30.36 -0.60 -8.23
N TRP A 88 30.88 0.58 -7.89
CA TRP A 88 31.20 1.00 -6.51
C TRP A 88 30.02 1.68 -5.79
N GLN A 89 28.86 1.89 -6.45
CA GLN A 89 27.70 2.55 -5.88
C GLN A 89 26.50 1.60 -5.79
N VAL A 90 25.68 1.79 -4.77
CA VAL A 90 24.43 1.07 -4.57
C VAL A 90 23.27 1.97 -4.98
N GLU A 91 22.39 1.46 -5.84
CA GLU A 91 21.13 2.10 -6.18
C GLU A 91 20.04 1.60 -5.24
N ARG A 92 19.25 2.53 -4.69
CA ARG A 92 18.19 2.25 -3.71
C ARG A 92 16.91 2.93 -4.15
N SER A 93 15.80 2.20 -4.08
CA SER A 93 14.45 2.75 -4.20
C SER A 93 13.60 2.21 -3.07
N CYS A 94 13.13 3.11 -2.19
CA CYS A 94 12.26 2.76 -1.07
C CYS A 94 10.89 3.38 -1.28
N MET A 95 9.86 2.52 -1.34
CA MET A 95 8.48 2.93 -1.55
C MET A 95 7.68 2.74 -0.27
N CYS A 96 6.87 3.74 0.08
CA CYS A 96 6.03 3.77 1.27
C CYS A 96 4.56 3.91 0.85
N CYS A 97 3.66 3.23 1.57
CA CYS A 97 2.22 3.41 1.39
C CYS A 97 1.79 4.73 2.07
N GLN A 98 1.68 5.79 1.27
CA GLN A 98 1.46 7.15 1.74
C GLN A 98 0.13 7.71 1.25
N GLU A 99 -0.35 8.76 1.92
CA GLU A 99 -1.55 9.47 1.55
C GLU A 99 -1.40 10.30 0.26
N MET A 100 -2.49 10.34 -0.48
CA MET A 100 -2.70 11.18 -1.66
C MET A 100 -3.77 12.20 -1.30
N GLY A 101 -3.32 13.26 -0.64
CA GLY A 101 -4.18 14.36 -0.22
C GLY A 101 -4.90 14.11 1.11
N GLU A 102 -5.38 15.21 1.68
CA GLU A 102 -6.04 15.25 2.96
C GLU A 102 -7.45 15.83 2.79
N ARG A 103 -8.39 15.29 3.56
CA ARG A 103 -9.69 15.92 3.76
C ARG A 103 -9.81 16.44 5.19
N GLU A 104 -10.34 17.64 5.29
CA GLU A 104 -10.55 18.32 6.55
C GLU A 104 -11.99 18.12 7.04
N ALA A 105 -12.15 17.89 8.34
CA ALA A 105 -13.44 17.75 8.98
C ALA A 105 -13.46 18.46 10.35
N THR A 106 -14.49 19.27 10.57
CA THR A 106 -14.71 19.97 11.83
C THR A 106 -15.57 19.12 12.77
N LYS A 107 -15.08 18.82 13.97
CA LYS A 107 -15.75 18.03 14.99
C LYS A 107 -15.92 18.83 16.28
N ALA A 108 -17.14 18.91 16.79
CA ALA A 108 -17.40 19.51 18.09
C ALA A 108 -17.03 18.53 19.23
N VAL A 109 -16.20 18.96 20.18
CA VAL A 109 -15.86 18.24 21.41
C VAL A 109 -16.44 18.94 22.64
N PHE A 110 -16.80 18.17 23.65
CA PHE A 110 -17.38 18.69 24.89
C PHE A 110 -16.30 18.88 25.96
N CYS A 111 -16.23 20.09 26.49
CA CYS A 111 -15.19 20.58 27.40
C CYS A 111 -15.82 21.16 28.68
N PRO A 112 -16.17 20.30 29.66
CA PRO A 112 -16.81 20.76 30.89
C PRO A 112 -15.84 21.49 31.85
N LYS A 113 -14.53 21.26 31.71
CA LYS A 113 -13.49 21.78 32.63
C LYS A 113 -12.61 22.86 32.01
N GLY A 114 -12.87 23.26 30.76
CA GLY A 114 -12.06 24.25 30.05
C GLY A 114 -12.61 25.67 30.19
N PRO A 115 -11.75 26.71 30.14
CA PRO A 115 -12.21 28.09 30.03
C PRO A 115 -12.90 28.33 28.67
N GLY A 116 -14.00 29.08 28.64
CA GLY A 116 -14.75 29.39 27.41
C GLY A 116 -15.93 28.45 27.12
N PRO A 117 -16.36 28.29 25.85
CA PRO A 117 -17.57 27.56 25.52
C PRO A 117 -17.44 26.06 25.81
N LYS A 118 -18.51 25.47 26.35
CA LYS A 118 -18.60 24.03 26.68
C LYS A 118 -18.43 23.13 25.45
N PHE A 119 -18.72 23.62 24.24
CA PHE A 119 -18.45 22.93 22.99
C PHE A 119 -17.38 23.67 22.21
N ARG A 120 -16.29 22.97 21.88
CA ARG A 120 -15.20 23.49 21.05
C ARG A 120 -15.18 22.78 19.71
N LYS A 121 -14.96 23.52 18.63
CA LYS A 121 -14.80 22.95 17.29
C LYS A 121 -13.32 22.64 17.08
N LEU A 122 -13.01 21.38 16.82
CA LEU A 122 -11.68 20.91 16.45
C LEU A 122 -11.67 20.57 14.96
N VAL A 123 -10.65 21.04 14.28
CA VAL A 123 -10.35 20.66 12.91
C VAL A 123 -9.53 19.38 12.95
N THR A 124 -9.94 18.39 12.17
CA THR A 124 -9.28 17.09 12.04
C THR A 124 -9.02 16.80 10.58
N ARG A 125 -7.91 16.14 10.27
CA ARG A 125 -7.55 15.76 8.90
C ARG A 125 -7.43 14.25 8.77
N ALA A 126 -7.78 13.73 7.60
CA ALA A 126 -7.70 12.31 7.28
C ALA A 126 -7.29 12.13 5.81
N PRO A 127 -6.60 11.03 5.46
CA PRO A 127 -6.25 10.74 4.07
C PRO A 127 -7.50 10.50 3.20
N VAL A 128 -7.44 10.96 1.95
CA VAL A 128 -8.48 10.73 0.93
C VAL A 128 -8.23 9.43 0.19
N GLU A 129 -6.98 9.19 -0.17
CA GLU A 129 -6.53 8.05 -0.97
C GLU A 129 -5.11 7.66 -0.52
N CYS A 130 -4.67 6.45 -0.84
CA CYS A 130 -3.35 5.92 -0.49
C CYS A 130 -2.67 5.28 -1.69
N MET A 131 -1.39 5.56 -1.90
CA MET A 131 -0.60 5.01 -3.00
C MET A 131 0.85 4.75 -2.57
N CYS A 132 1.52 3.82 -3.26
CA CYS A 132 2.95 3.61 -3.08
C CYS A 132 3.73 4.78 -3.70
N ARG A 133 4.43 5.54 -2.85
CA ARG A 133 5.25 6.69 -3.26
C ARG A 133 6.66 6.55 -2.69
N PRO A 134 7.68 7.16 -3.30
CA PRO A 134 9.01 7.20 -2.70
C PRO A 134 8.91 7.71 -1.27
N CYS A 135 9.49 6.98 -0.33
CA CYS A 135 9.58 7.44 1.05
C CYS A 135 10.30 8.78 1.08
N THR A 136 9.83 9.74 1.88
CA THR A 136 10.59 10.96 2.15
C THR A 136 11.95 10.51 2.66
N ALA A 137 13.02 10.88 1.94
CA ALA A 137 14.33 10.29 2.13
C ALA A 137 14.72 10.30 3.63
N PRO A 138 15.24 9.19 4.19
CA PRO A 138 15.93 9.29 5.46
C PRO A 138 17.10 10.27 5.28
N ASP A 139 17.38 11.14 6.26
CA ASP A 139 18.55 12.00 6.23
C ASP A 139 19.78 11.13 5.90
N GLU A 140 20.48 11.39 4.79
CA GLU A 140 21.66 10.61 4.36
C GLU A 140 22.73 10.53 5.46
N ALA A 141 22.73 11.49 6.40
CA ALA A 141 23.58 11.51 7.58
C ALA A 141 23.30 10.40 8.61
N SER A 142 22.16 9.71 8.53
CA SER A 142 21.76 8.63 9.45
C SER A 142 22.13 7.23 8.96
N VAL A 143 22.62 7.09 7.73
CA VAL A 143 23.02 5.81 7.14
C VAL A 143 24.51 5.57 7.44
N LEU A 144 24.81 5.06 8.64
CA LEU A 144 26.16 4.60 8.95
C LEU A 144 26.47 3.28 8.22
N PRO A 145 27.63 3.16 7.56
CA PRO A 145 28.13 1.88 7.08
C PRO A 145 28.20 0.88 8.23
N GLN A 146 27.80 -0.37 7.97
CA GLN A 146 27.81 -1.45 8.97
C GLN A 146 29.22 -1.73 9.54
N GLU A 147 30.27 -1.21 8.89
CA GLU A 147 31.68 -1.35 9.28
C GLU A 147 32.04 -0.65 10.61
N PHE A 148 31.16 0.18 11.17
CA PHE A 148 31.39 0.90 12.43
C PHE A 148 30.60 0.39 13.65
N VAL A 149 29.79 -0.68 13.51
CA VAL A 149 28.94 -1.21 14.60
C VAL A 149 29.65 -2.32 15.40
N GLY A 150 30.98 -2.33 15.41
CA GLY A 150 31.76 -3.46 15.95
C GLY A 150 33.14 -3.10 16.52
N LEU A 151 33.27 -1.98 17.24
CA LEU A 151 34.37 -1.75 18.18
C LEU A 151 33.85 -1.51 19.59
#